data_AF-A0A0D0D2N6-F1
#
_entry.id   AF-A0A0D0D2N6-F1
#
_cell.length_a   1.000
_cell.length_b   1.000
_cell.length_c   1.000
_cell.angle_alpha   90.00
_cell.angle_beta   90.00
_cell.angle_gamma   90.00
#
_symmetry.space_group_name_H-M   'P 1'
#
loop_
_entity.id
_entity.type
_entity.pdbx_description
1 polymer ?
#
loop_
_entity_poly.entity_id
_entity_poly.type
_entity_poly.pdbx_seq_one_letter_code
_entity_poly.pdbx_strand_id
1 'polypeptide(L)'
;MDSRKLPPLKCPSGPSLCSPDQNNLKETLKLGGAASIDVNSVLKQKVEQVTFYLIPTLPLFELVASPATYVFDMDTDDQYSGLVMLNTSPDVLLGIGSFKTAHEGELTLTPLAPSSGLGAQPCQKAMLKRLFFRHKAQNSTGPFMRFQVPEELKKLLHEANTLYLAKALFKLTYNIIDHALQDAAGPPPFDIPHVCFIEAGLALLYSQTAKSPGPGSKGLKQGDTVSNGYMVEELIDVLDNEFLKFIHNSDPIPLPD
;
A
#
# COMPACT_ATOMS: atom_id res chain seq x y z
N MET A 1 28.43 37.57 -56.32
CA MET A 1 29.08 37.76 -55.01
C MET A 1 28.48 36.72 -54.07
N ASP A 2 29.19 35.60 -53.88
CA ASP A 2 28.73 34.45 -53.11
C ASP A 2 28.83 34.70 -51.60
N SER A 3 27.69 34.59 -50.91
CA SER A 3 27.63 34.61 -49.44
C SER A 3 27.79 33.19 -48.90
N ARG A 4 29.00 32.85 -48.43
CA ARG A 4 29.25 31.58 -47.73
C ARG A 4 28.61 31.65 -46.35
N LYS A 5 27.52 30.90 -46.15
CA LYS A 5 26.96 30.62 -44.81
C LYS A 5 27.88 29.65 -44.07
N LEU A 6 28.34 30.05 -42.89
CA LEU A 6 29.02 29.16 -41.93
C LEU A 6 28.00 28.18 -41.33
N PRO A 7 28.42 26.93 -41.01
CA PRO A 7 27.55 25.95 -40.38
C PRO A 7 27.29 26.31 -38.91
N PRO A 8 26.13 25.91 -38.35
CA PRO A 8 25.80 26.18 -36.96
C PRO A 8 26.75 25.42 -36.02
N LEU A 9 27.27 26.13 -35.03
CA LEU A 9 28.04 25.56 -33.91
C LEU A 9 27.15 24.57 -33.14
N LYS A 10 27.58 23.30 -33.08
CA LYS A 10 26.97 22.31 -32.19
C LYS A 10 27.23 22.72 -30.74
N CYS A 11 26.19 23.11 -30.01
CA CYS A 11 26.25 23.20 -28.56
C CYS A 11 26.40 21.78 -27.98
N PRO A 12 27.43 21.50 -27.15
CA PRO A 12 27.52 20.22 -26.46
C PRO A 12 26.47 20.19 -25.35
N SER A 13 25.36 19.50 -25.58
CA SER A 13 24.29 19.28 -24.60
C SER A 13 24.60 18.11 -23.65
N GLY A 14 25.86 17.97 -23.24
CA GLY A 14 26.30 16.97 -22.27
C GLY A 14 26.54 17.62 -20.92
N PRO A 15 26.27 16.93 -19.80
CA PRO A 15 26.71 17.42 -18.50
C PRO A 15 28.23 17.63 -18.54
N SER A 16 28.67 18.81 -18.07
CA SER A 16 30.08 19.15 -17.93
C SER A 16 30.80 18.05 -17.15
N LEU A 17 31.72 17.34 -17.82
CA LEU A 17 32.60 16.37 -17.18
C LEU A 17 33.59 17.13 -16.27
N CYS A 18 33.18 17.44 -15.05
CA CYS A 18 34.08 17.90 -14.00
C CYS A 18 34.62 16.70 -13.23
N SER A 19 35.93 16.70 -12.96
CA SER A 19 36.51 15.75 -12.01
C SER A 19 35.86 15.93 -10.64
N PRO A 20 35.43 14.84 -9.97
CA PRO A 20 34.90 14.94 -8.62
C PRO A 20 35.96 15.51 -7.68
N ASP A 21 35.53 16.23 -6.64
CA ASP A 21 36.43 16.72 -5.61
C ASP A 21 37.20 15.56 -4.99
N GLN A 22 38.53 15.70 -4.95
CA GLN A 22 39.43 14.61 -4.55
C GLN A 22 39.25 14.23 -3.08
N ASN A 23 38.91 15.20 -2.22
CA ASN A 23 38.71 14.94 -0.80
C ASN A 23 37.39 14.21 -0.58
N ASN A 24 36.32 14.64 -1.26
CA ASN A 24 35.03 13.94 -1.24
C ASN A 24 35.18 12.50 -1.75
N LEU A 25 35.88 12.26 -2.86
CA LEU A 25 36.12 10.91 -3.36
C LEU A 25 36.90 10.04 -2.36
N LYS A 26 37.95 10.58 -1.74
CA LYS A 26 38.73 9.85 -0.72
C LYS A 26 37.88 9.52 0.50
N GLU A 27 37.09 10.45 1.01
CA GLU A 27 36.19 10.20 2.14
C GLU A 27 35.11 9.20 1.78
N THR A 28 34.47 9.31 0.62
CA THR A 28 33.50 8.31 0.15
C THR A 28 34.11 6.92 -0.01
N LEU A 29 35.35 6.78 -0.49
CA LEU A 29 36.02 5.48 -0.61
C LEU A 29 36.40 4.89 0.76
N LYS A 30 36.85 5.73 1.71
CA LYS A 30 37.11 5.31 3.09
C LYS A 30 35.83 4.86 3.79
N LEU A 31 34.76 5.64 3.65
CA LEU A 31 33.46 5.36 4.27
C LEU A 31 32.76 4.18 3.59
N GLY A 32 32.80 4.10 2.26
CA GLY A 32 32.13 3.05 1.48
C GLY A 32 32.70 1.65 1.71
N GLY A 33 34.01 1.53 1.96
CA GLY A 33 34.64 0.26 2.32
C GLY A 33 34.51 -0.12 3.80
N ALA A 34 34.19 0.84 4.67
CA ALA A 34 34.07 0.67 6.13
C ALA A 34 32.62 0.78 6.64
N ALA A 35 31.66 1.00 5.75
CA ALA A 35 30.26 1.07 6.11
C ALA A 35 29.86 -0.27 6.72
N SER A 36 29.55 -0.26 8.02
CA SER A 36 29.03 -1.44 8.70
C SER A 36 27.63 -1.68 8.18
N ILE A 37 27.50 -2.54 7.18
CA ILE A 37 26.21 -3.08 6.80
C ILE A 37 25.76 -3.93 7.99
N ASP A 38 24.65 -3.56 8.62
CA ASP A 38 24.03 -4.43 9.61
C ASP A 38 23.41 -5.61 8.88
N VAL A 39 24.20 -6.67 8.69
CA VAL A 39 23.78 -7.91 8.01
C VAL A 39 22.54 -8.50 8.69
N ASN A 40 22.37 -8.31 10.00
CA ASN A 40 21.18 -8.78 10.70
C ASN A 40 19.92 -8.03 10.27
N SER A 41 20.02 -6.73 9.97
CA SER A 41 18.88 -5.97 9.42
C SER A 41 18.44 -6.52 8.07
N VAL A 42 19.39 -6.90 7.20
CA VAL A 42 19.12 -7.51 5.89
C VAL A 42 18.50 -8.89 6.03
N LEU A 43 19.02 -9.73 6.94
CA LEU A 43 18.47 -11.08 7.19
C LEU A 43 17.06 -11.06 7.81
N LYS A 44 16.66 -9.94 8.43
CA LYS A 44 15.31 -9.74 8.98
C LYS A 44 14.30 -9.22 7.95
N GLN A 45 14.75 -8.86 6.75
CA GLN A 45 13.84 -8.49 5.67
C GLN A 45 13.26 -9.75 5.01
N LYS A 46 11.95 -9.73 4.84
CA LYS A 46 11.21 -10.76 4.10
C LYS A 46 10.67 -10.13 2.84
N VAL A 47 11.04 -10.69 1.69
CA VAL A 47 10.50 -10.30 0.39
C VAL A 47 9.50 -11.36 -0.05
N GLU A 48 8.30 -10.93 -0.40
CA GLU A 48 7.20 -11.82 -0.77
C GLU A 48 6.60 -11.37 -2.10
N GLN A 49 6.46 -12.31 -3.03
CA GLN A 49 5.72 -12.07 -4.27
C GLN A 49 4.22 -12.17 -4.01
N VAL A 50 3.47 -11.20 -4.51
CA VAL A 50 2.04 -11.06 -4.29
C VAL A 50 1.29 -10.84 -5.60
N THR A 51 0.03 -11.28 -5.63
CA THR A 51 -0.98 -10.66 -6.50
C THR A 51 -1.66 -9.58 -5.69
N PHE A 52 -1.69 -8.37 -6.22
CA PHE A 52 -2.22 -7.20 -5.55
C PHE A 52 -3.48 -6.71 -6.26
N TYR A 53 -4.53 -6.45 -5.47
CA TYR A 53 -5.81 -5.95 -5.94
C TYR A 53 -6.08 -4.61 -5.27
N LEU A 54 -6.05 -3.53 -6.04
CA LEU A 54 -6.34 -2.19 -5.53
C LEU A 54 -7.84 -2.08 -5.23
N ILE A 55 -8.22 -1.48 -4.09
CA ILE A 55 -9.63 -1.27 -3.75
C ILE A 55 -10.10 0.05 -4.40
N PRO A 56 -10.99 -0.02 -5.41
CA PRO A 56 -11.38 1.17 -6.16
C PRO A 56 -12.32 2.08 -5.35
N THR A 57 -12.45 3.32 -5.81
CA THR A 57 -13.42 4.29 -5.29
C THR A 57 -14.49 4.55 -6.35
N LEU A 58 -15.60 3.82 -6.27
CA LEU A 58 -16.75 4.05 -7.16
C LEU A 58 -17.76 5.02 -6.54
N PRO A 59 -18.47 5.82 -7.34
CA PRO A 59 -19.65 6.53 -6.87
C PRO A 59 -20.71 5.56 -6.33
N LEU A 60 -21.40 5.93 -5.24
CA LEU A 60 -22.42 5.05 -4.64
C LEU A 60 -23.53 4.65 -5.62
N PHE A 61 -23.92 5.55 -6.54
CA PHE A 61 -24.95 5.25 -7.53
C PHE A 61 -24.52 4.13 -8.51
N GLU A 62 -23.23 4.00 -8.82
CA GLU A 62 -22.71 2.91 -9.64
C GLU A 62 -22.74 1.60 -8.87
N LEU A 63 -22.38 1.62 -7.58
CA LEU A 63 -22.45 0.43 -6.73
C LEU A 63 -23.85 -0.16 -6.68
N VAL A 64 -24.87 0.67 -6.48
CA VAL A 64 -26.26 0.20 -6.34
C VAL A 64 -26.92 -0.15 -7.67
N ALA A 65 -26.32 0.24 -8.81
CA ALA A 65 -26.89 0.02 -10.13
C ALA A 65 -26.91 -1.46 -10.56
N SER A 66 -26.00 -2.29 -10.04
CA SER A 66 -25.90 -3.70 -10.39
C SER A 66 -25.50 -4.57 -9.20
N PRO A 67 -26.08 -5.76 -9.01
CA PRO A 67 -25.61 -6.72 -8.01
C PRO A 67 -24.14 -7.11 -8.17
N ALA A 68 -23.59 -7.03 -9.39
CA ALA A 68 -22.18 -7.33 -9.66
C ALA A 68 -21.21 -6.34 -8.99
N THR A 69 -21.66 -5.13 -8.68
CA THR A 69 -20.85 -4.07 -8.05
C THR A 69 -21.09 -3.96 -6.55
N TYR A 70 -21.88 -4.85 -5.94
CA TYR A 70 -22.15 -4.79 -4.49
C TYR A 70 -20.96 -5.22 -3.65
N VAL A 71 -20.04 -5.95 -4.26
CA VAL A 71 -18.87 -6.51 -3.60
C VAL A 71 -17.62 -6.08 -4.35
N PHE A 72 -16.56 -5.87 -3.58
CA PHE A 72 -15.21 -5.77 -4.09
C PHE A 72 -14.86 -7.07 -4.80
N ASP A 73 -14.69 -6.98 -6.12
CA ASP A 73 -14.37 -8.10 -6.99
C ASP A 73 -12.85 -8.18 -7.21
N MET A 74 -12.31 -9.38 -7.01
CA MET A 74 -10.90 -9.68 -7.28
C MET A 74 -10.70 -10.25 -8.69
N ASP A 75 -11.77 -10.67 -9.38
CA ASP A 75 -11.69 -11.23 -10.73
C ASP A 75 -11.65 -10.12 -11.82
N THR A 76 -11.23 -8.91 -11.43
CA THR A 76 -11.12 -7.76 -12.33
C THR A 76 -9.80 -7.77 -13.09
N ASP A 77 -9.76 -7.09 -14.24
CA ASP A 77 -8.53 -6.87 -15.00
C ASP A 77 -7.50 -6.00 -14.23
N ASP A 78 -7.91 -5.37 -13.12
CA ASP A 78 -7.12 -4.46 -12.28
C ASP A 78 -6.29 -5.21 -11.21
N GLN A 79 -5.71 -6.35 -11.57
CA GLN A 79 -4.75 -7.06 -10.75
C GLN A 79 -3.31 -6.71 -11.13
N TYR A 80 -2.45 -6.62 -10.12
CA TYR A 80 -1.04 -6.29 -10.28
C TYR A 80 -0.18 -7.43 -9.76
N SER A 81 0.87 -7.79 -10.50
CA SER A 81 1.95 -8.58 -9.92
C SER A 81 2.77 -7.63 -9.04
N GLY A 82 3.07 -8.02 -7.81
CA GLY A 82 3.79 -7.16 -6.89
C GLY A 82 4.82 -7.89 -6.03
N LEU A 83 5.65 -7.09 -5.37
CA LEU A 83 6.55 -7.49 -4.30
C LEU A 83 6.20 -6.68 -3.06
N VAL A 84 6.09 -7.37 -1.95
CA VAL A 84 6.02 -6.79 -0.60
C VAL A 84 7.34 -7.07 0.10
N MET A 85 7.96 -6.02 0.63
CA MET A 85 9.10 -6.15 1.53
C MET A 85 8.69 -5.76 2.94
N LEU A 86 8.89 -6.67 3.87
CA LEU A 86 8.51 -6.55 5.28
C LEU A 86 9.77 -6.62 6.14
N ASN A 87 9.89 -5.73 7.12
CA ASN A 87 10.80 -5.96 8.23
C ASN A 87 10.12 -6.85 9.27
N THR A 88 10.65 -8.05 9.47
CA THR A 88 10.08 -9.04 10.40
C THR A 88 10.53 -8.86 11.85
N SER A 89 11.38 -7.86 12.14
CA SER A 89 11.82 -7.59 13.50
C SER A 89 10.61 -7.22 14.38
N PRO A 90 10.46 -7.81 15.58
CA PRO A 90 9.35 -7.50 16.47
C PRO A 90 9.34 -6.02 16.91
N ASP A 91 10.50 -5.36 16.87
CA ASP A 91 10.67 -3.94 17.20
C ASP A 91 10.12 -2.99 16.12
N VAL A 92 9.69 -3.51 14.96
CA VAL A 92 9.26 -2.70 13.79
C VAL A 92 7.74 -2.75 13.60
N LEU A 93 7.03 -3.14 14.66
CA LEU A 93 5.58 -3.12 14.70
C LEU A 93 5.11 -1.68 14.93
N LEU A 94 4.54 -1.05 13.90
CA LEU A 94 4.04 0.32 13.97
C LEU A 94 2.81 0.44 14.89
N GLY A 95 2.01 -0.63 15.00
CA GLY A 95 0.86 -0.62 15.89
C GLY A 95 0.20 -1.97 16.08
N ILE A 96 -0.48 -2.11 17.22
CA ILE A 96 -1.33 -3.24 17.55
C ILE A 96 -2.74 -2.73 17.80
N GLY A 97 -3.63 -2.96 16.84
CA GLY A 97 -5.06 -2.79 17.05
C GLY A 97 -5.66 -3.94 17.84
N SER A 98 -6.97 -3.91 18.07
CA SER A 98 -7.65 -4.98 18.81
C SER A 98 -7.64 -6.33 18.10
N PHE A 99 -7.47 -6.35 16.77
CA PHE A 99 -7.53 -7.57 15.94
C PHE A 99 -6.53 -7.60 14.77
N LYS A 100 -5.66 -6.59 14.65
CA LYS A 100 -4.67 -6.48 13.57
C LYS A 100 -3.33 -5.95 14.07
N THR A 101 -2.27 -6.50 13.52
CA THR A 101 -0.92 -5.93 13.59
C THR A 101 -0.70 -5.05 12.36
N ALA A 102 0.00 -3.94 12.53
CA ALA A 102 0.35 -3.01 11.47
C ALA A 102 1.88 -2.89 11.39
N HIS A 103 2.45 -3.14 10.22
CA HIS A 103 3.89 -3.15 9.97
C HIS A 103 4.24 -2.17 8.86
N GLU A 104 5.34 -1.43 9.01
CA GLU A 104 5.93 -0.73 7.88
C GLU A 104 6.53 -1.75 6.90
N GLY A 105 6.33 -1.50 5.63
CA GLY A 105 7.05 -2.20 4.57
C GLY A 105 7.04 -1.40 3.29
N GLU A 106 7.47 -2.04 2.21
CA GLU A 106 7.54 -1.44 0.88
C GLU A 106 6.75 -2.29 -0.10
N LEU A 107 6.02 -1.62 -0.99
CA LEU A 107 5.26 -2.20 -2.09
C LEU A 107 5.91 -1.81 -3.41
N THR A 108 6.12 -2.79 -4.28
CA THR A 108 6.50 -2.57 -5.68
C THR A 108 5.51 -3.31 -6.57
N LEU A 109 4.83 -2.59 -7.46
CA LEU A 109 3.90 -3.19 -8.43
C LEU A 109 4.51 -3.26 -9.83
N THR A 110 4.05 -4.22 -10.63
CA THR A 110 4.40 -4.38 -12.03
C THR A 110 3.14 -4.77 -12.83
N PRO A 111 2.65 -3.89 -13.74
CA PRO A 111 3.09 -2.50 -13.92
C PRO A 111 2.84 -1.65 -12.66
N LEU A 112 3.38 -0.43 -12.63
CA LEU A 112 3.01 0.53 -11.58
C LEU A 112 1.52 0.87 -11.70
N ALA A 113 0.88 1.19 -10.57
CA ALA A 113 -0.50 1.64 -10.56
C ALA A 113 -0.64 2.98 -11.32
N PRO A 114 -1.73 3.20 -12.07
CA PRO A 114 -1.88 4.37 -12.93
C PRO A 114 -2.18 5.67 -12.19
N SER A 115 -2.72 5.60 -10.96
CA SER A 115 -3.11 6.75 -10.15
C SER A 115 -1.96 7.24 -9.27
N SER A 116 -1.91 8.54 -8.97
CA SER A 116 -1.07 9.08 -7.89
C SER A 116 -1.58 8.56 -6.55
N GLY A 117 -1.01 7.47 -6.05
CA GLY A 117 -1.43 6.83 -4.81
C GLY A 117 -0.64 5.55 -4.52
N LEU A 118 -1.27 4.58 -3.87
CA LEU A 118 -0.65 3.30 -3.54
C LEU A 118 -0.22 2.51 -4.79
N GLY A 119 1.06 2.14 -4.85
CA GLY A 119 1.65 1.39 -5.95
C GLY A 119 2.06 2.23 -7.16
N ALA A 120 1.97 3.56 -7.08
CA ALA A 120 2.33 4.49 -8.15
C ALA A 120 3.85 4.65 -8.34
N GLN A 121 4.63 4.28 -7.32
CA GLN A 121 6.09 4.39 -7.29
C GLN A 121 6.73 3.03 -6.97
N PRO A 122 7.94 2.76 -7.49
CA PRO A 122 8.71 1.60 -7.07
C PRO A 122 9.12 1.72 -5.59
N CYS A 123 9.16 0.60 -4.87
CA CYS A 123 9.53 0.53 -3.45
C CYS A 123 8.78 1.54 -2.57
N GLN A 124 7.50 1.78 -2.87
CA GLN A 124 6.69 2.74 -2.13
C GLN A 124 6.45 2.24 -0.71
N LYS A 125 6.74 3.07 0.29
CA LYS A 125 6.41 2.77 1.68
C LYS A 125 4.90 2.54 1.83
N ALA A 126 4.57 1.48 2.55
CA ALA A 126 3.19 1.06 2.76
C ALA A 126 3.02 0.49 4.17
N MET A 127 1.79 0.57 4.66
CA MET A 127 1.36 -0.07 5.89
C MET A 127 0.78 -1.44 5.57
N LEU A 128 1.40 -2.50 6.11
CA LEU A 128 0.93 -3.87 5.97
C LEU A 128 0.19 -4.31 7.22
N LYS A 129 -1.12 -4.54 7.08
CA LYS A 129 -1.99 -5.00 8.15
C LYS A 129 -2.29 -6.47 8.00
N ARG A 130 -2.17 -7.18 9.13
CA ARG A 130 -2.48 -8.60 9.21
C ARG A 130 -3.32 -8.93 10.43
N LEU A 131 -4.33 -9.77 10.23
CA LEU A 131 -5.25 -10.16 11.28
C LEU A 131 -4.58 -11.08 12.30
N PHE A 132 -5.03 -10.98 13.54
CA PHE A 132 -4.67 -11.91 14.59
C PHE A 132 -5.86 -12.16 15.52
N PHE A 133 -5.75 -13.20 16.33
CA PHE A 133 -6.61 -13.38 17.49
C PHE A 133 -5.77 -13.70 18.74
N ARG A 134 -6.40 -13.50 19.90
CA ARG A 134 -5.85 -13.87 21.20
C ARG A 134 -6.74 -14.95 21.81
N HIS A 135 -6.12 -15.96 22.43
CA HIS A 135 -6.91 -16.94 23.17
C HIS A 135 -7.52 -16.26 24.40
N LYS A 136 -8.84 -16.34 24.58
CA LYS A 136 -9.54 -15.70 25.71
C LYS A 136 -9.01 -16.14 27.09
N ALA A 137 -8.35 -17.28 27.17
CA ALA A 137 -7.79 -17.81 28.44
C ALA A 137 -6.47 -17.17 28.86
N GLN A 138 -5.82 -16.37 28.00
CA GLN A 138 -4.62 -15.63 28.36
C GLN A 138 -4.97 -14.14 28.45
N ASN A 139 -4.52 -13.48 29.52
CA ASN A 139 -4.59 -12.03 29.67
C ASN A 139 -4.02 -11.34 28.41
N SER A 140 -4.33 -10.05 28.24
CA SER A 140 -4.00 -9.22 27.05
C SER A 140 -2.51 -9.18 26.63
N THR A 141 -1.63 -9.90 27.32
CA THR A 141 -0.19 -10.05 27.09
C THR A 141 0.21 -11.36 26.38
N GLY A 142 -0.73 -12.26 26.06
CA GLY A 142 -0.42 -13.50 25.32
C GLY A 142 0.07 -13.27 23.88
N PRO A 143 0.82 -14.23 23.28
CA PRO A 143 1.33 -14.12 21.92
C PRO A 143 0.19 -14.04 20.89
N PHE A 144 0.44 -13.31 19.81
CA PHE A 144 -0.50 -13.21 18.68
C PHE A 144 -0.59 -14.55 17.94
N MET A 145 -1.80 -15.07 17.76
CA MET A 145 -2.04 -16.22 16.91
C MET A 145 -2.59 -15.78 15.56
N ARG A 146 -2.15 -16.45 14.50
CA ARG A 146 -2.64 -16.22 13.14
C ARG A 146 -3.79 -17.17 12.85
N PHE A 147 -4.79 -16.64 12.16
CA PHE A 147 -5.90 -17.44 11.65
C PHE A 147 -5.38 -18.46 10.63
N GLN A 148 -6.14 -19.53 10.44
CA GLN A 148 -5.90 -20.41 9.29
C GLN A 148 -6.22 -19.64 8.01
N VAL A 149 -5.47 -19.90 6.93
CA VAL A 149 -5.54 -19.09 5.69
C VAL A 149 -6.97 -18.89 5.16
N PRO A 150 -7.85 -19.91 5.10
CA PRO A 150 -9.22 -19.70 4.61
C PRO A 150 -10.05 -18.78 5.50
N GLU A 151 -9.82 -18.78 6.81
CA GLU A 151 -10.50 -17.91 7.76
C GLU A 151 -9.95 -16.48 7.72
N GLU A 152 -8.62 -16.36 7.61
CA GLU A 152 -7.94 -15.07 7.45
C GLU A 152 -8.41 -14.38 6.17
N LEU A 153 -8.44 -15.11 5.04
CA LEU A 153 -8.86 -14.59 3.75
C LEU A 153 -10.32 -14.10 3.76
N LYS A 154 -11.25 -14.87 4.35
CA LYS A 154 -12.66 -14.42 4.51
C LYS A 154 -12.76 -13.10 5.26
N LYS A 155 -11.94 -12.92 6.29
CA LYS A 155 -11.92 -11.69 7.10
C LYS A 155 -11.28 -10.52 6.35
N LEU A 156 -10.18 -10.76 5.62
CA LEU A 156 -9.56 -9.74 4.76
C LEU A 156 -10.52 -9.28 3.66
N LEU A 157 -11.24 -10.21 3.01
CA LEU A 157 -12.24 -9.87 2.00
C LEU A 157 -13.40 -9.07 2.59
N HIS A 158 -13.87 -9.43 3.79
CA HIS A 158 -14.90 -8.64 4.47
C HIS A 158 -14.44 -7.22 4.77
N GLU A 159 -13.17 -7.05 5.16
CA GLU A 159 -12.59 -5.74 5.40
C GLU A 159 -12.42 -4.92 4.12
N ALA A 160 -11.92 -5.53 3.04
CA ALA A 160 -11.81 -4.91 1.74
C ALA A 160 -13.19 -4.43 1.24
N ASN A 161 -14.22 -5.27 1.38
CA ASN A 161 -15.61 -4.90 1.08
C ASN A 161 -16.12 -3.74 1.94
N THR A 162 -15.80 -3.75 3.25
CA THR A 162 -16.19 -2.66 4.15
C THR A 162 -15.55 -1.34 3.72
N LEU A 163 -14.26 -1.36 3.40
CA LEU A 163 -13.56 -0.16 2.94
C LEU A 163 -14.07 0.31 1.58
N TYR A 164 -14.32 -0.61 0.65
CA TYR A 164 -14.91 -0.33 -0.66
C TYR A 164 -16.25 0.42 -0.55
N LEU A 165 -17.17 -0.08 0.28
CA LEU A 165 -18.45 0.58 0.56
C LEU A 165 -18.27 1.92 1.29
N ALA A 166 -17.35 1.99 2.25
CA ALA A 166 -17.06 3.22 2.98
C ALA A 166 -16.53 4.33 2.05
N LYS A 167 -15.58 4.02 1.16
CA LYS A 167 -15.06 4.96 0.15
C LYS A 167 -16.19 5.52 -0.72
N ALA A 168 -17.11 4.67 -1.18
CA ALA A 168 -18.22 5.09 -2.03
C ALA A 168 -19.25 5.96 -1.29
N LEU A 169 -19.62 5.59 -0.07
CA LEU A 169 -20.52 6.39 0.77
C LEU A 169 -19.91 7.76 1.06
N PHE A 170 -18.62 7.80 1.38
CA PHE A 170 -17.90 9.03 1.67
C PHE A 170 -17.80 9.97 0.46
N LYS A 171 -17.57 9.41 -0.72
CA LYS A 171 -17.63 10.16 -1.99
C LYS A 171 -19.01 10.77 -2.21
N LEU A 172 -20.09 10.04 -1.92
CA LEU A 172 -21.44 10.61 -1.97
C LEU A 172 -21.61 11.76 -0.96
N THR A 173 -21.13 11.60 0.27
CA THR A 173 -21.20 12.66 1.29
C THR A 173 -20.55 13.94 0.80
N TYR A 174 -19.34 13.88 0.26
CA TYR A 174 -18.67 15.06 -0.27
C TYR A 174 -19.34 15.63 -1.52
N ASN A 175 -19.84 14.80 -2.43
CA ASN A 175 -20.64 15.29 -3.56
C ASN A 175 -21.86 16.10 -3.09
N ILE A 176 -22.53 15.69 -2.01
CA ILE A 176 -23.67 16.42 -1.43
C ILE A 176 -23.20 17.74 -0.82
N ILE A 177 -22.10 17.73 -0.05
CA ILE A 177 -21.53 18.94 0.55
C ILE A 177 -21.14 19.93 -0.55
N ASP A 178 -20.41 19.48 -1.57
CA ASP A 178 -19.93 20.32 -2.66
C ASP A 178 -21.09 20.94 -3.45
N HIS A 179 -22.16 20.17 -3.71
CA HIS A 179 -23.37 20.70 -4.35
C HIS A 179 -24.06 21.75 -3.47
N ALA A 180 -24.18 21.50 -2.17
CA ALA A 180 -24.78 22.46 -1.24
C ALA A 180 -23.96 23.77 -1.15
N LEU A 181 -22.64 23.67 -1.21
CA LEU A 181 -21.74 24.83 -1.24
C LEU A 181 -21.85 25.62 -2.54
N GLN A 182 -22.04 24.96 -3.68
CA GLN A 182 -22.25 25.62 -4.97
C GLN A 182 -23.56 26.41 -5.01
N ASP A 183 -24.62 25.88 -4.38
CA ASP A 183 -25.93 26.53 -4.32
C ASP A 183 -26.05 27.61 -3.23
N ALA A 184 -25.06 27.71 -2.34
CA ALA A 184 -25.10 28.65 -1.22
C ALA A 184 -24.95 30.11 -1.69
N ALA A 185 -25.69 31.02 -1.05
CA ALA A 185 -25.64 32.46 -1.36
C ALA A 185 -24.30 33.13 -1.00
N GLY A 186 -23.45 32.47 -0.23
CA GLY A 186 -22.13 32.93 0.20
C GLY A 186 -21.31 31.78 0.79
N PRO A 187 -20.00 31.98 0.99
CA PRO A 187 -19.11 30.94 1.52
C PRO A 187 -19.48 30.56 2.97
N PRO A 188 -19.15 29.34 3.41
CA PRO A 188 -19.37 28.92 4.79
C PRO A 188 -18.55 29.77 5.78
N PRO A 189 -18.98 29.89 7.05
CA PRO A 189 -18.27 30.68 8.05
C PRO A 189 -16.96 30.03 8.55
N PHE A 190 -16.62 28.85 8.04
CA PHE A 190 -15.40 28.11 8.33
C PHE A 190 -14.99 27.27 7.12
N ASP A 191 -13.70 26.93 7.05
CA ASP A 191 -13.19 26.04 6.02
C ASP A 191 -13.66 24.61 6.28
N ILE A 192 -14.29 24.00 5.27
CA ILE A 192 -14.71 22.60 5.33
C ILE A 192 -13.58 21.75 4.75
N PRO A 193 -12.89 20.93 5.55
CA PRO A 193 -11.81 20.11 5.04
C PRO A 193 -12.37 19.02 4.11
N HIS A 194 -11.71 18.82 2.97
CA HIS A 194 -11.87 17.65 2.11
C HIS A 194 -10.93 16.55 2.58
N VAL A 195 -11.38 15.74 3.55
CA VAL A 195 -10.66 14.54 3.96
C VAL A 195 -10.94 13.40 2.98
N CYS A 196 -10.06 12.41 2.93
CA CYS A 196 -10.19 11.21 2.10
C CYS A 196 -9.87 9.95 2.91
N PHE A 197 -10.34 8.81 2.43
CA PHE A 197 -9.72 7.54 2.79
C PHE A 197 -8.42 7.42 2.00
N ILE A 198 -7.36 6.98 2.67
CA ILE A 198 -6.11 6.59 2.01
C ILE A 198 -6.33 5.46 1.00
N GLU A 199 -5.46 5.36 0.01
CA GLU A 199 -5.50 4.26 -0.93
C GLU A 199 -5.07 2.95 -0.25
N ALA A 200 -5.74 1.87 -0.64
CA ALA A 200 -5.59 0.58 -0.02
C ALA A 200 -5.84 -0.55 -1.02
N GLY A 201 -5.25 -1.70 -0.77
CA GLY A 201 -5.41 -2.89 -1.58
C GLY A 201 -5.23 -4.18 -0.78
N LEU A 202 -5.66 -5.27 -1.39
CA LEU A 202 -5.47 -6.62 -0.87
C LEU A 202 -4.27 -7.26 -1.58
N ALA A 203 -3.25 -7.67 -0.81
CA ALA A 203 -2.11 -8.42 -1.32
C ALA A 203 -2.24 -9.89 -0.94
N LEU A 204 -2.29 -10.79 -1.93
CA LEU A 204 -2.39 -12.23 -1.73
C LEU A 204 -1.10 -12.94 -2.14
N LEU A 205 -0.61 -13.83 -1.27
CA LEU A 205 0.61 -14.58 -1.49
C LEU A 205 0.26 -16.00 -1.91
N TYR A 206 0.88 -16.47 -2.97
CA TYR A 206 0.66 -17.81 -3.47
C TYR A 206 1.88 -18.69 -3.19
N SER A 207 1.67 -19.86 -2.60
CA SER A 207 2.71 -20.87 -2.47
C SER A 207 2.71 -21.75 -3.72
N GLN A 208 3.87 -21.83 -4.36
CA GLN A 208 4.10 -22.86 -5.36
C GLN A 208 4.26 -24.19 -4.63
N THR A 209 3.29 -25.09 -4.79
CA THR A 209 3.49 -26.48 -4.37
C THR A 209 4.41 -27.14 -5.37
N ALA A 210 5.70 -27.24 -5.03
CA ALA A 210 6.68 -27.97 -5.82
C ALA A 210 6.36 -29.47 -5.77
N LYS A 211 5.41 -29.94 -6.57
CA LYS A 211 5.35 -31.37 -6.90
C LYS A 211 6.43 -31.64 -7.93
N SER A 212 7.41 -32.45 -7.55
CA SER A 212 8.41 -32.98 -8.48
C SER A 212 7.69 -33.59 -9.69
N PRO A 213 8.08 -33.25 -10.93
CA PRO A 213 7.47 -33.84 -12.10
C PRO A 213 7.82 -35.33 -12.11
N GLY A 214 6.84 -36.16 -11.76
CA GLY A 214 6.94 -37.60 -11.99
C GLY A 214 7.10 -37.85 -13.50
N PRO A 215 7.89 -38.83 -13.92
CA PRO A 215 8.07 -39.13 -15.34
C PRO A 215 6.76 -39.69 -15.90
N GLY A 216 5.96 -38.85 -16.57
CA GLY A 216 4.78 -39.29 -17.30
C GLY A 216 3.62 -38.30 -17.42
N SER A 217 3.55 -37.23 -16.62
CA SER A 217 2.40 -36.31 -16.70
C SER A 217 2.65 -35.16 -17.67
N LYS A 218 2.23 -35.33 -18.94
CA LYS A 218 1.92 -34.21 -19.84
C LYS A 218 0.53 -33.68 -19.50
N GLY A 219 0.45 -32.69 -18.63
CA GLY A 219 -0.81 -32.04 -18.26
C GLY A 219 -0.58 -30.96 -17.20
N LEU A 220 -1.19 -29.79 -17.43
CA LEU A 220 -1.18 -28.55 -16.65
C LEU A 220 -0.71 -28.66 -15.19
N LYS A 221 0.26 -27.81 -14.82
CA LYS A 221 0.73 -27.68 -13.45
C LYS A 221 -0.41 -27.26 -12.51
N GLN A 222 -0.49 -27.99 -11.42
CA GLN A 222 -1.46 -27.95 -10.33
C GLN A 222 -1.45 -26.59 -9.62
N GLY A 223 -2.65 -26.09 -9.29
CA GLY A 223 -2.93 -24.69 -8.93
C GLY A 223 -2.16 -24.12 -7.73
N ASP A 224 -1.77 -22.87 -7.89
CA ASP A 224 -1.19 -22.05 -6.83
C ASP A 224 -2.21 -21.86 -5.70
N THR A 225 -1.81 -22.18 -4.47
CA THR A 225 -2.69 -22.02 -3.30
C THR A 225 -2.32 -20.73 -2.58
N VAL A 226 -3.32 -19.94 -2.19
CA VAL A 226 -3.09 -18.79 -1.32
C VAL A 226 -2.51 -19.30 0.00
N SER A 227 -1.35 -18.76 0.38
CA SER A 227 -0.61 -19.11 1.59
C SER A 227 -0.72 -18.05 2.68
N ASN A 228 -0.99 -16.80 2.30
CA ASN A 228 -1.14 -15.67 3.21
C ASN A 228 -1.79 -14.47 2.49
N GLY A 229 -2.19 -13.45 3.24
CA GLY A 229 -2.62 -12.17 2.68
C GLY A 229 -2.43 -10.99 3.63
N TYR A 230 -2.41 -9.80 3.06
CA TYR A 230 -2.30 -8.54 3.78
C TYR A 230 -3.32 -7.54 3.27
N MET A 231 -3.88 -6.74 4.18
CA MET A 231 -4.43 -5.44 3.78
C MET A 231 -3.25 -4.46 3.72
N VAL A 232 -3.06 -3.82 2.58
CA VAL A 232 -1.95 -2.90 2.33
C VAL A 232 -2.53 -1.51 2.13
N GLU A 233 -2.04 -0.53 2.86
CA GLU A 233 -2.53 0.85 2.83
C GLU A 233 -1.36 1.81 2.58
N GLU A 234 -1.64 3.01 2.07
CA GLU A 234 -0.64 4.07 2.05
C GLU A 234 -0.12 4.37 3.46
N LEU A 235 1.19 4.56 3.58
CA LEU A 235 1.76 5.00 4.83
C LEU A 235 1.50 6.50 5.01
N ILE A 236 0.75 6.87 6.05
CA ILE A 236 0.58 8.27 6.44
C ILE A 236 1.84 8.72 7.16
N ASP A 237 2.53 9.71 6.60
CA ASP A 237 3.71 10.32 7.23
C ASP A 237 3.26 11.28 8.32
N VAL A 238 3.31 10.81 9.57
CA VAL A 238 2.93 11.61 10.74
C VAL A 238 4.19 12.26 11.31
N LEU A 239 4.70 13.26 10.59
CA LEU A 239 5.97 13.93 10.93
C LEU A 239 5.92 14.63 12.30
N ASP A 240 4.74 15.07 12.77
CA ASP A 240 4.61 15.84 14.02
C ASP A 240 3.32 15.60 14.83
N ASN A 241 2.40 14.73 14.38
CA ASN A 241 1.10 14.49 15.04
C ASN A 241 0.88 13.01 15.39
N GLU A 242 0.08 12.72 16.41
CA GLU A 242 -0.35 11.36 16.71
C GLU A 242 -1.50 10.95 15.78
N PHE A 243 -1.59 9.66 15.42
CA PHE A 243 -2.75 9.13 14.72
C PHE A 243 -3.98 9.23 15.62
N LEU A 244 -4.88 10.18 15.33
CA LEU A 244 -5.99 10.53 16.21
C LEU A 244 -7.29 9.85 15.77
N LYS A 245 -8.01 9.27 16.73
CA LYS A 245 -9.31 8.63 16.49
C LYS A 245 -10.44 9.60 16.86
N PHE A 246 -11.03 10.25 15.86
CA PHE A 246 -12.08 11.27 16.08
C PHE A 246 -13.38 10.71 16.67
N ILE A 247 -13.85 9.53 16.23
CA ILE A 247 -15.11 8.93 16.71
C ILE A 247 -14.85 7.49 17.17
N HIS A 248 -15.37 7.11 18.33
CA HIS A 248 -15.21 5.76 18.88
C HIS A 248 -16.31 4.80 18.41
N ASN A 249 -16.00 3.52 18.24
CA ASN A 249 -16.98 2.54 17.74
C ASN A 249 -18.11 2.25 18.75
N SER A 250 -17.88 2.56 20.02
CA SER A 250 -18.87 2.40 21.10
C SER A 250 -19.57 3.70 21.48
N ASP A 251 -19.12 4.83 20.96
CA ASP A 251 -19.65 6.15 21.29
C ASP A 251 -19.59 7.05 20.05
N PRO A 252 -20.74 7.45 19.47
CA PRO A 252 -20.77 8.30 18.31
C PRO A 252 -20.38 9.76 18.61
N ILE A 253 -20.14 10.13 19.88
CA ILE A 253 -19.69 11.47 20.25
C ILE A 253 -18.23 11.65 19.81
N PRO A 254 -17.93 12.65 18.96
CA PRO A 254 -16.56 12.96 18.58
C PRO A 254 -15.75 13.43 19.80
N LEU A 255 -14.43 13.19 19.78
CA LEU A 255 -13.53 13.83 20.76
C LEU A 255 -13.72 15.36 20.68
N PRO A 256 -13.97 16.06 21.81
CA PRO A 256 -13.97 17.52 21.81
C PRO A 256 -12.55 18.02 21.54
N ASP A 257 -12.45 19.11 20.77
CA ASP A 257 -11.21 19.88 20.58
C ASP A 257 -10.67 20.43 21.91
#